data_AF-A0A969I7M9-F1
#
_entry.id   AF-A0A969I7M9-F1
#
_cell.length_a   1.000
_cell.length_b   1.000
_cell.length_c   1.000
_cell.angle_alpha   90.00
_cell.angle_beta   90.00
_cell.angle_gamma   90.00
#
_symmetry.space_group_name_H-M   'P 1'
#
loop_
_entity.id
_entity.type
_entity.pdbx_description
1 polymer ?
#
loop_
_entity_poly.entity_id
_entity_poly.type
_entity_poly.pdbx_seq_one_letter_code
_entity_poly.pdbx_strand_id
1 'polypeptide(L)'
;DVTEQRQLCKELSAKNADLIQLNRLKDEFLACISHELKTPLTAVMGLSSLLKDRKLGDLNARQQRYAQLIYQSGRQLMSVVNDILDLTRLETGQLQLNLEPVKLVTVCERAYQQAQLKLSGRDSTTPGACRPCALASRLRRDWSQSSPTSYACARC
;
A
#
# COMPACT_ATOMS: atom_id res chain seq x y z
N ASP A 1 -39.92 31.60 14.34
CA ASP A 1 -39.15 32.86 14.33
C ASP A 1 -38.27 32.87 13.08
N VAL A 2 -38.41 33.87 12.20
CA VAL A 2 -37.75 33.90 10.86
C VAL A 2 -36.34 34.48 10.94
N THR A 3 -36.08 35.29 11.96
CA THR A 3 -34.82 36.00 12.20
C THR A 3 -33.71 35.05 12.65
N GLU A 4 -34.05 34.14 13.56
CA GLU A 4 -33.16 33.11 14.09
C GLU A 4 -32.75 32.10 13.00
N GLN A 5 -33.69 31.67 12.16
CA GLN A 5 -33.40 30.82 11.00
C GLN A 5 -32.43 31.49 10.01
N ARG A 6 -32.57 32.80 9.75
CA ARG A 6 -31.67 33.54 8.86
C ARG A 6 -30.25 33.66 9.42
N GLN A 7 -30.10 33.86 10.72
CA GLN A 7 -28.77 33.90 11.38
C GLN A 7 -28.11 32.53 11.33
N LEU A 8 -28.84 31.46 11.65
CA LEU A 8 -28.34 30.09 11.58
C LEU A 8 -27.92 29.73 10.15
N CYS A 9 -28.72 30.10 9.14
CA CYS A 9 -28.40 29.83 7.75
C CYS A 9 -27.14 30.59 7.29
N LYS A 10 -26.93 31.83 7.76
CA LYS A 10 -25.69 32.59 7.50
C LYS A 10 -24.49 31.94 8.16
N GLU A 11 -24.61 31.52 9.41
CA GLU A 11 -23.52 30.84 10.12
C GLU A 11 -23.13 29.53 9.44
N LEU A 12 -24.11 28.70 9.07
CA LEU A 12 -23.88 27.48 8.31
C LEU A 12 -23.21 27.76 6.96
N SER A 13 -23.62 28.81 6.26
CA SER A 13 -23.00 29.18 4.97
C SER A 13 -21.54 29.62 5.13
N ALA A 14 -21.22 30.36 6.18
CA ALA A 14 -19.85 30.78 6.49
C ALA A 14 -18.98 29.58 6.84
N LYS A 15 -19.46 28.68 7.71
CA LYS A 15 -18.78 27.43 8.05
C LYS A 15 -18.55 26.53 6.84
N ASN A 16 -19.53 26.46 5.94
CA ASN A 16 -19.39 25.68 4.71
C ASN A 16 -18.34 26.29 3.77
N ALA A 17 -18.31 27.62 3.62
CA ALA A 17 -17.28 28.30 2.85
C ALA A 17 -15.87 28.06 3.41
N ASP A 18 -15.70 28.14 4.73
CA ASP A 18 -14.44 27.83 5.42
C ASP A 18 -14.00 26.38 5.16
N LEU A 19 -14.92 25.42 5.26
CA LEU A 19 -14.67 24.00 4.99
C LEU A 19 -14.23 23.76 3.53
N ILE A 20 -14.88 24.42 2.57
CA ILE A 20 -14.51 24.33 1.15
C ILE A 20 -13.09 24.86 0.94
N GLN A 21 -12.76 26.00 1.54
CA GLN A 21 -11.43 26.60 1.43
C GLN A 21 -10.36 25.70 2.04
N LEU A 22 -10.62 25.14 3.22
CA LEU A 22 -9.70 24.21 3.88
C LEU A 22 -9.47 22.94 3.06
N ASN A 23 -10.53 22.36 2.50
CA ASN A 23 -10.38 21.19 1.62
C ASN A 23 -9.52 21.51 0.40
N ARG A 24 -9.78 22.64 -0.27
CA ARG A 24 -8.98 23.07 -1.42
C ARG A 24 -7.49 23.22 -1.07
N LEU A 25 -7.18 23.85 0.07
CA LEU A 25 -5.80 24.00 0.54
C LEU A 25 -5.14 22.66 0.87
N LYS A 26 -5.90 21.72 1.47
CA LYS A 26 -5.44 20.35 1.72
C LYS A 26 -5.06 19.65 0.40
N ASP A 27 -5.90 19.77 -0.61
CA ASP A 27 -5.69 19.13 -1.90
C ASP A 27 -4.50 19.73 -2.66
N GLU A 28 -4.37 21.06 -2.67
CA GLU A 28 -3.23 21.77 -3.25
C GLU A 28 -1.91 21.40 -2.55
N PHE A 29 -1.91 21.32 -1.22
CA PHE A 29 -0.75 20.89 -0.44
C PHE A 29 -0.32 19.47 -0.78
N LEU A 30 -1.27 18.52 -0.78
CA LEU A 30 -0.97 17.12 -1.05
C LEU A 30 -0.52 16.88 -2.50
N ALA A 31 -1.12 17.58 -3.45
CA ALA A 31 -0.66 17.56 -4.84
C ALA A 31 0.77 18.08 -4.98
N CYS A 32 1.08 19.22 -4.35
CA CYS A 32 2.43 19.80 -4.38
C CYS A 32 3.47 18.85 -3.78
N ILE A 33 3.24 18.36 -2.57
CA ILE A 33 4.16 17.43 -1.89
C ILE A 33 4.34 16.14 -2.69
N SER A 34 3.30 15.60 -3.31
CA SER A 34 3.42 14.45 -4.20
C SER A 34 4.44 14.68 -5.32
N HIS A 35 4.33 15.82 -6.00
CA HIS A 35 5.24 16.15 -7.10
C HIS A 35 6.69 16.36 -6.61
N GLU A 36 6.86 17.05 -5.49
CA GLU A 36 8.16 17.28 -4.85
C GLU A 36 8.80 16.00 -4.32
N LEU A 37 8.01 15.00 -3.89
CA LEU A 37 8.52 13.70 -3.44
C LEU A 37 8.79 12.74 -4.61
N LYS A 38 7.95 12.76 -5.65
CA LYS A 38 8.08 11.86 -6.81
C LYS A 38 9.38 12.08 -7.56
N THR A 39 9.81 13.33 -7.73
CA THR A 39 11.01 13.70 -8.47
C THR A 39 12.30 13.12 -7.87
N PRO A 40 12.67 13.39 -6.60
CA PRO A 40 13.88 12.82 -5.98
C PRO A 40 13.80 11.29 -5.87
N LEU A 41 12.61 10.73 -5.62
CA LEU A 41 12.43 9.30 -5.49
C LEU A 41 12.57 8.57 -6.84
N THR A 42 12.12 9.19 -7.92
CA THR A 42 12.36 8.72 -9.29
C THR A 42 13.85 8.72 -9.62
N ALA A 43 14.61 9.74 -9.20
CA ALA A 43 16.06 9.78 -9.39
C ALA A 43 16.76 8.64 -8.63
N VAL A 44 16.41 8.39 -7.36
CA VAL A 44 16.96 7.28 -6.57
C VAL A 44 16.62 5.91 -7.17
N MET A 45 15.38 5.71 -7.63
CA MET A 45 14.99 4.49 -8.33
C MET A 45 15.73 4.32 -9.66
N GLY A 46 15.95 5.40 -10.40
CA GLY A 46 16.72 5.39 -11.65
C GLY A 46 18.16 4.95 -11.42
N LEU A 47 18.86 5.61 -10.49
CA LEU A 47 20.25 5.28 -10.14
C LEU A 47 20.39 3.86 -9.59
N SER A 48 19.48 3.44 -8.70
CA SER A 48 19.48 2.06 -8.18
C SER A 48 19.17 1.02 -9.25
N SER A 49 18.33 1.33 -10.25
CA SER A 49 18.10 0.44 -11.40
C SER A 49 19.35 0.31 -12.27
N LEU A 50 20.07 1.40 -12.53
CA LEU A 50 21.31 1.37 -13.31
C LEU A 50 22.38 0.50 -12.64
N LEU A 51 22.49 0.59 -11.31
CA LEU A 51 23.38 -0.26 -10.51
C LEU A 51 22.92 -1.73 -10.54
N LYS A 52 21.63 -1.98 -10.28
CA LYS A 52 21.05 -3.34 -10.28
C LYS A 52 21.26 -4.06 -11.62
N ASP A 53 21.11 -3.34 -12.73
CA ASP A 53 21.24 -3.87 -14.09
C ASP A 53 22.70 -3.95 -14.58
N ARG A 54 23.69 -3.66 -13.71
CA ARG A 54 25.14 -3.65 -14.01
C ARG A 54 25.54 -2.76 -15.21
N LYS A 55 24.75 -1.71 -15.49
CA LYS A 55 24.99 -0.79 -16.62
C LYS A 55 26.15 0.18 -16.40
N LEU A 56 26.60 0.33 -15.14
CA LEU A 56 27.70 1.21 -14.74
C LEU A 56 29.00 0.45 -14.44
N GLY A 57 29.02 -0.86 -14.72
CA GLY A 57 30.14 -1.76 -14.44
C GLY A 57 29.76 -2.92 -13.54
N ASP A 58 30.75 -3.78 -13.26
CA ASP A 58 30.57 -4.95 -12.41
C ASP A 58 30.44 -4.57 -10.94
N LEU A 59 29.50 -5.23 -10.26
CA LEU A 59 29.26 -5.09 -8.83
C LEU A 59 29.58 -6.40 -8.13
N ASN A 60 30.15 -6.30 -6.93
CA ASN A 60 30.26 -7.47 -6.07
C ASN A 60 28.87 -7.91 -5.56
N ALA A 61 28.78 -9.14 -5.06
CA ALA A 61 27.50 -9.72 -4.63
C ALA A 61 26.78 -8.89 -3.55
N ARG A 62 27.53 -8.23 -2.65
CA ARG A 62 26.98 -7.41 -1.57
C ARG A 62 26.41 -6.09 -2.11
N GLN A 63 27.13 -5.43 -3.01
CA GLN A 63 26.69 -4.21 -3.69
C GLN A 63 25.44 -4.47 -4.54
N GLN A 64 25.39 -5.59 -5.26
CA GLN A 64 24.22 -5.98 -6.05
C GLN A 64 22.98 -6.18 -5.16
N ARG A 65 23.14 -6.84 -4.00
CA ARG A 65 22.05 -6.98 -3.02
C ARG A 65 21.57 -5.63 -2.49
N TYR A 66 22.48 -4.71 -2.16
CA TYR A 66 22.09 -3.37 -1.69
C TYR A 66 21.40 -2.55 -2.78
N ALA A 67 21.90 -2.57 -4.02
CA ALA A 67 21.24 -1.90 -5.15
C ALA A 67 19.82 -2.41 -5.37
N GLN A 68 19.62 -3.74 -5.29
CA GLN A 68 18.31 -4.35 -5.41
C GLN A 68 17.38 -3.97 -4.24
N LEU A 69 17.90 -3.92 -3.01
CA LEU A 69 17.14 -3.48 -1.84
C LEU A 69 16.72 -2.01 -1.95
N ILE A 70 17.63 -1.11 -2.32
CA ILE A 70 17.31 0.32 -2.52
C ILE A 70 16.22 0.48 -3.58
N TYR A 71 16.32 -0.25 -4.69
CA TYR A 71 15.30 -0.21 -5.75
C TYR A 71 13.93 -0.72 -5.26
N GLN A 72 13.90 -1.83 -4.52
CA GLN A 72 12.67 -2.40 -3.97
C GLN A 72 12.02 -1.47 -2.94
N SER A 73 12.80 -0.95 -1.99
CA SER A 73 12.33 0.00 -0.97
C SER A 73 11.82 1.29 -1.60
N GLY A 74 12.51 1.82 -2.61
CA GLY A 74 12.06 2.98 -3.37
C GLY A 74 10.71 2.72 -4.04
N ARG A 75 10.54 1.57 -4.73
CA ARG A 75 9.26 1.21 -5.35
C ARG A 75 8.14 1.08 -4.30
N GLN A 76 8.41 0.48 -3.15
CA GLN A 76 7.44 0.35 -2.06
C GLN A 76 7.03 1.72 -1.52
N LEU A 77 7.99 2.61 -1.26
CA LEU A 77 7.71 3.96 -0.79
C LEU A 77 6.88 4.76 -1.80
N MET A 78 7.20 4.64 -3.10
CA MET A 78 6.40 5.26 -4.16
C MET A 78 4.95 4.75 -4.14
N SER A 79 4.72 3.45 -3.90
CA SER A 79 3.37 2.88 -3.76
C SER A 79 2.62 3.55 -2.62
N VAL A 80 3.24 3.60 -1.43
CA VAL A 80 2.61 4.19 -0.24
C VAL A 80 2.26 5.66 -0.46
N VAL A 81 3.15 6.43 -1.10
CA VAL A 81 2.86 7.83 -1.44
C VAL A 81 1.65 7.93 -2.37
N ASN A 82 1.57 7.11 -3.41
CA ASN A 82 0.42 7.11 -4.31
C ASN A 82 -0.88 6.68 -3.58
N ASP A 83 -0.81 5.66 -2.73
CA ASP A 83 -1.97 5.14 -1.99
C ASP A 83 -2.57 6.22 -1.07
N ILE A 84 -1.74 7.04 -0.41
CA ILE A 84 -2.18 8.16 0.43
C ILE A 84 -2.89 9.24 -0.41
N LEU A 85 -2.36 9.54 -1.60
CA LEU A 85 -2.97 10.53 -2.50
C LEU A 85 -4.31 10.06 -3.04
N ASP A 86 -4.38 8.78 -3.43
CA ASP A 86 -5.62 8.16 -3.91
C ASP A 86 -6.68 8.14 -2.79
N LEU A 87 -6.30 7.80 -1.55
CA LEU A 87 -7.18 7.88 -0.40
C LEU A 87 -7.70 9.31 -0.18
N THR A 88 -6.81 10.30 -0.25
CA THR A 88 -7.21 11.70 -0.03
C THR A 88 -8.21 12.17 -1.09
N ARG A 89 -7.97 11.85 -2.37
CA ARG A 89 -8.89 12.19 -3.47
C ARG A 89 -10.23 11.46 -3.35
N LEU A 90 -10.21 10.25 -2.80
CA LEU A 90 -11.42 9.47 -2.54
C LEU A 90 -12.25 10.10 -1.43
N GLU A 91 -11.64 10.53 -0.33
CA GLU A 91 -12.33 11.18 0.79
C GLU A 91 -12.99 12.52 0.40
N THR A 92 -12.36 13.28 -0.50
CA THR A 92 -12.90 14.57 -0.96
C THR A 92 -13.88 14.44 -2.13
N GLY A 93 -14.14 13.21 -2.62
CA GLY A 93 -14.98 12.97 -3.79
C GLY A 93 -14.38 13.53 -5.10
N GLN A 94 -13.09 13.83 -5.12
CA GLN A 94 -12.38 14.42 -6.26
C GLN A 94 -11.71 13.37 -7.16
N LEU A 95 -11.97 12.07 -6.92
CA LEU A 95 -11.46 11.01 -7.78
C LEU A 95 -12.07 11.11 -9.18
N GLN A 96 -11.30 11.64 -10.12
CA GLN A 96 -11.70 11.72 -11.53
C GLN A 96 -11.33 10.42 -12.25
N LEU A 97 -12.33 9.77 -12.85
CA LEU A 97 -12.13 8.59 -13.67
C LEU A 97 -12.00 9.00 -15.14
N ASN A 98 -10.87 8.65 -15.76
CA ASN A 98 -10.70 8.78 -17.20
C ASN A 98 -11.30 7.55 -17.89
N LEU A 99 -12.48 7.72 -18.47
CA LEU A 99 -13.21 6.66 -19.17
C LEU A 99 -12.63 6.47 -20.58
N GLU A 100 -11.98 5.34 -20.82
CA GLU A 100 -11.43 4.97 -22.12
C GLU A 100 -11.85 3.53 -22.48
N PRO A 101 -11.95 3.17 -23.78
CA PRO A 101 -12.18 1.79 -24.18
C PRO A 101 -11.01 0.89 -23.76
N VAL A 102 -11.27 -0.10 -22.91
CA VAL A 102 -10.24 -1.04 -22.43
C VAL A 102 -10.59 -2.48 -22.80
N LYS A 103 -9.59 -3.24 -23.29
CA LYS A 103 -9.74 -4.68 -23.54
C LYS A 103 -9.68 -5.44 -22.21
N LEU A 104 -10.82 -5.94 -21.73
CA LEU A 104 -10.94 -6.68 -20.46
C LEU A 104 -9.91 -7.81 -20.32
N VAL A 105 -9.68 -8.60 -21.37
CA VAL A 105 -8.70 -9.70 -21.37
C VAL A 105 -7.32 -9.21 -20.95
N THR A 106 -6.86 -8.09 -21.50
CA THR A 106 -5.53 -7.53 -21.19
C THR A 106 -5.41 -7.04 -19.76
N VAL A 107 -6.50 -6.53 -19.18
CA VAL A 107 -6.54 -6.07 -17.79
C VAL A 107 -6.49 -7.25 -16.83
N CYS A 108 -7.33 -8.27 -17.09
CA CYS A 108 -7.37 -9.49 -16.29
C CYS A 108 -6.04 -10.25 -16.32
N GLU A 109 -5.40 -10.38 -17.48
CA GLU A 109 -4.08 -11.02 -17.60
C GLU A 109 -3.00 -10.27 -16.80
N ARG A 110 -2.96 -8.94 -16.90
CA ARG A 110 -2.00 -8.13 -16.13
C ARG A 110 -2.22 -8.30 -14.62
N ALA A 111 -3.48 -8.25 -14.17
CA ALA A 111 -3.82 -8.45 -12.77
C ALA A 111 -3.42 -9.85 -12.28
N TYR A 112 -3.67 -10.88 -13.09
CA TYR A 112 -3.29 -12.26 -12.80
C TYR A 112 -1.77 -12.43 -12.69
N GLN A 113 -1.00 -11.89 -13.64
CA GLN A 113 0.47 -11.94 -13.61
C GLN A 113 1.03 -11.24 -12.38
N GLN A 114 0.50 -10.06 -12.01
CA GLN A 114 0.92 -9.38 -10.78
C GLN A 114 0.60 -10.19 -9.52
N ALA A 115 -0.57 -10.83 -9.46
CA ALA A 115 -0.94 -11.69 -8.34
C ALA A 115 -0.01 -12.90 -8.24
N GLN A 116 0.32 -13.54 -9.36
CA GLN A 116 1.26 -14.66 -9.40
C GLN A 116 2.67 -14.27 -8.95
N LEU A 117 3.19 -13.10 -9.35
CA LEU A 117 4.51 -12.62 -8.92
C LEU A 117 4.60 -12.40 -7.41
N LYS A 118 3.51 -11.98 -6.77
CA LYS A 118 3.45 -11.84 -5.30
C LYS A 118 3.37 -13.19 -4.58
N LEU A 119 2.76 -14.19 -5.22
CA LEU A 119 2.68 -15.55 -4.69
C LEU A 119 4.03 -16.28 -4.82
N SER A 120 4.69 -16.19 -5.97
CA SER A 120 6.00 -16.82 -6.20
C SER A 120 7.13 -16.19 -5.38
N GLY A 121 7.03 -14.92 -5.02
CA GLY A 121 7.97 -14.26 -4.09
C GLY A 121 7.81 -14.66 -2.62
N ARG A 122 6.76 -15.42 -2.26
CA ARG A 122 6.55 -15.96 -0.90
C ARG A 122 7.12 -17.36 -0.70
N ASP A 123 7.60 -18.00 -1.77
CA ASP A 123 8.14 -19.36 -1.75
C ASP A 123 9.67 -19.40 -1.72
N SER A 124 10.30 -18.82 -0.69
CA SER A 124 11.68 -19.20 -0.33
C SER A 124 12.05 -18.86 1.11
N THR A 125 11.21 -19.20 2.09
CA THR A 125 11.57 -19.62 3.46
C THR A 125 10.32 -19.80 4.34
N THR A 126 9.51 -20.80 4.01
CA THR A 126 8.88 -21.60 5.07
C THR A 126 9.00 -23.06 4.65
N PRO A 127 9.87 -23.86 5.29
CA PRO A 127 9.61 -25.28 5.32
C PRO A 127 8.37 -25.47 6.19
N GLY A 128 7.20 -25.45 5.55
CA GLY A 128 5.94 -25.97 6.09
C GLY A 128 5.98 -27.49 6.34
N ALA A 129 7.16 -28.12 6.30
CA ALA A 129 7.43 -29.28 7.11
C ALA A 129 7.63 -28.82 8.56
N CYS A 130 6.53 -28.44 9.25
CA CYS A 130 6.51 -28.67 10.68
C CYS A 130 6.61 -30.19 10.83
N ARG A 131 7.83 -30.71 11.07
CA ARG A 131 8.03 -32.11 11.46
C ARG A 131 7.00 -32.38 12.56
N PRO A 132 6.22 -33.46 12.51
CA PRO A 132 5.38 -33.80 13.65
C PRO A 132 6.33 -33.93 14.83
N CYS A 133 6.24 -32.98 15.76
CA CYS A 133 6.86 -33.08 17.06
C CYS A 133 6.41 -34.43 17.63
N ALA A 134 7.36 -35.30 17.99
CA ALA A 134 7.09 -36.66 18.47
C ALA A 134 6.22 -36.72 19.75
N LEU A 135 5.76 -35.58 20.28
CA LEU A 135 4.79 -35.47 21.37
C LEU A 135 3.32 -35.39 20.90
N ALA A 136 3.04 -35.18 19.61
CA ALA A 136 1.68 -35.05 19.08
C ALA A 136 0.96 -36.38 18.76
N SER A 137 1.47 -37.51 19.26
CA SER A 137 0.81 -38.83 19.15
C SER A 137 0.12 -39.30 20.44
N ARG A 138 0.13 -38.51 21.52
CA ARG A 138 -0.44 -38.93 22.83
C ARG A 138 -1.68 -38.18 23.34
N LEU A 139 -2.21 -37.19 22.62
CA LEU A 139 -3.41 -36.46 23.07
C LEU A 139 -4.42 -36.30 21.92
N ARG A 140 -4.81 -37.44 21.33
CA ARG A 140 -5.93 -37.52 20.37
C ARG A 140 -7.09 -38.37 20.92
N ARG A 141 -7.32 -38.26 22.22
CA ARG A 141 -8.53 -38.70 22.96
C ARG A 141 -8.72 -37.64 24.05
N ASP A 142 -9.92 -37.08 24.18
CA ASP A 142 -10.32 -36.02 25.14
C ASP A 142 -10.40 -34.57 24.63
N TRP A 143 -11.00 -34.37 23.45
CA TRP A 143 -11.51 -33.05 23.06
C TRP A 143 -13.00 -33.13 22.69
N SER A 144 -13.86 -33.37 23.70
CA SER A 144 -15.32 -33.20 23.56
C SER A 144 -15.98 -32.31 24.61
N GLN A 145 -15.26 -31.77 25.60
CA GLN A 145 -15.86 -30.87 26.59
C GLN A 145 -14.85 -29.86 27.13
N SER A 146 -14.84 -28.63 26.60
CA SER A 146 -14.72 -27.36 27.33
C SER A 146 -14.35 -26.18 26.40
N SER A 147 -14.92 -25.04 26.72
CA SER A 147 -15.12 -23.79 25.97
C SER A 147 -13.85 -22.99 25.59
N PRO A 148 -13.97 -21.92 24.75
CA PRO A 148 -12.89 -21.41 23.93
C PRO A 148 -12.14 -20.26 24.60
N THR A 149 -11.03 -20.55 25.29
CA THR A 149 -9.99 -19.55 25.57
C THR A 149 -8.67 -20.25 25.80
N SER A 150 -7.84 -20.37 24.76
CA SER A 150 -6.39 -20.40 24.96
C SER A 150 -5.66 -19.99 23.69
N TYR A 151 -5.25 -18.73 23.70
CA TYR A 151 -4.15 -18.21 22.90
C TYR A 151 -2.89 -19.05 23.19
N ALA A 152 -2.56 -20.00 22.31
CA ALA A 152 -1.28 -20.70 22.37
C ALA A 152 -0.87 -21.24 20.99
N CYS A 153 -0.70 -20.34 20.04
CA CYS A 153 0.27 -20.52 18.96
C CYS A 153 0.94 -19.18 18.65
N ALA A 154 1.48 -18.55 19.70
CA ALA A 154 2.38 -17.42 19.53
C ALA A 154 3.76 -17.99 19.15
N ARG A 155 4.22 -17.62 17.95
CA ARG A 155 5.51 -17.97 17.31
C ARG A 155 5.57 -19.34 16.65
N CYS A 156 5.03 -19.40 15.43
CA CYS A 156 5.76 -19.85 14.25
C CYS A 156 5.34 -18.95 13.08
#